data_AF-A0AA90TM41-F1
#
_entry.id   AF-A0AA90TM41-F1
#
_cell.length_a   1.000
_cell.length_b   1.000
_cell.length_c   1.000
_cell.angle_alpha   90.00
_cell.angle_beta   90.00
_cell.angle_gamma   90.00
#
_symmetry.space_group_name_H-M   'P 1'
#
loop_
_entity.id
_entity.type
_entity.pdbx_description
1 polymer ?
#
loop_
_entity_poly.entity_id
_entity_poly.type
_entity_poly.pdbx_seq_one_letter_code
_entity_poly.pdbx_strand_id
1 'polypeptide(L)'
;MSKIRKFTQFSFRDLVAAAGPTVLTIAALCAVAYYLVDPSPPRSVTLGTGQENSAYEEFGKKYAARLGKHGIQVTLQRSLGSQDNLQHLNEGKVDIAFVQSGSTEQAEAQRKGLVSIGSLFTEPVWLFLREDAKVTQIAQLKGLKINLGPEGSGVPKLFRQVLALNGVEPGDLTIGALENTPGTVELLEGRIDGLVFSSGPDAPLVQMLLQTPGFKLFDFTQAEAYSRRLPFVSHVVLPRGIVDVGRDLPAQDYHLIAPTATLVAREDLHPALIDLYVQAASEIHGGTGWFQQQGQFPSARYTEIPVAREAAKFYKDGAPLLQRYMSFWLANFFDRMWVVVVALAALVLPLSKVVPPLYVWRIRSRVYRWYGQLRTVEQELETAQGPQRAQVCAGLLKRLDEIEEMVNQISIPLAFADGLYGLRSHINFVRQRVKNAVA
;
A
#
# COMPACT_ATOMS: atom_id res chain seq x y z
N MET A 1 -0.83 -54.16 -22.39
CA MET A 1 -1.00 -52.90 -21.61
C MET A 1 -1.28 -51.64 -22.45
N SER A 2 -1.98 -51.73 -23.59
CA SER A 2 -2.17 -50.57 -24.52
C SER A 2 -3.58 -49.93 -24.49
N LYS A 3 -4.64 -50.68 -24.14
CA LYS A 3 -6.02 -50.16 -24.16
C LYS A 3 -6.36 -49.29 -22.94
N ILE A 4 -5.93 -49.67 -21.74
CA ILE A 4 -6.30 -48.97 -20.48
C ILE A 4 -5.79 -47.53 -20.44
N ARG A 5 -4.54 -47.26 -20.89
CA ARG A 5 -3.99 -45.89 -20.97
C ARG A 5 -4.74 -44.98 -21.95
N LYS A 6 -5.21 -45.53 -23.08
CA LYS A 6 -6.05 -44.77 -24.04
C LYS A 6 -7.40 -44.40 -23.43
N PHE A 7 -7.99 -45.27 -22.61
CA PHE A 7 -9.25 -45.01 -21.89
C PHE A 7 -9.10 -43.90 -20.83
N THR A 8 -8.03 -43.90 -20.04
CA THR A 8 -7.80 -42.85 -19.02
C THR A 8 -7.49 -41.49 -19.64
N GLN A 9 -6.69 -41.46 -20.71
CA GLN A 9 -6.36 -40.21 -21.41
C GLN A 9 -7.58 -39.56 -22.08
N PHE A 10 -8.54 -40.33 -22.60
CA PHE A 10 -9.74 -39.77 -23.25
C PHE A 10 -10.78 -39.26 -22.25
N SER A 11 -10.97 -39.96 -21.12
CA SER A 11 -11.81 -39.47 -20.01
C SER A 11 -11.30 -38.13 -19.47
N PHE A 12 -9.97 -37.97 -19.38
CA PHE A 12 -9.34 -36.72 -19.01
C PHE A 12 -9.58 -35.60 -20.05
N ARG A 13 -9.50 -35.87 -21.35
CA ARG A 13 -9.80 -34.87 -22.39
C ARG A 13 -11.25 -34.37 -22.34
N ASP A 14 -12.20 -35.25 -22.06
CA ASP A 14 -13.62 -34.87 -21.94
C ASP A 14 -13.91 -34.12 -20.65
N LEU A 15 -13.23 -34.48 -19.55
CA LEU A 15 -13.26 -33.72 -18.31
C LEU A 15 -12.66 -32.32 -18.51
N VAL A 16 -11.51 -32.21 -19.16
CA VAL A 16 -10.88 -30.93 -19.50
C VAL A 16 -11.74 -30.12 -20.46
N ALA A 17 -12.45 -30.73 -21.41
CA ALA A 17 -13.35 -30.00 -22.29
C ALA A 17 -14.61 -29.48 -21.58
N ALA A 18 -15.10 -30.17 -20.54
CA ALA A 18 -16.26 -29.76 -19.75
C ALA A 18 -15.90 -28.76 -18.64
N ALA A 19 -14.81 -29.01 -17.92
CA ALA A 19 -14.33 -28.15 -16.84
C ALA A 19 -13.49 -26.97 -17.36
N GLY A 20 -12.88 -27.09 -18.54
CA GLY A 20 -11.97 -26.11 -19.12
C GLY A 20 -12.55 -24.69 -19.21
N PRO A 21 -13.73 -24.47 -19.83
CA PRO A 21 -14.34 -23.14 -19.89
C PRO A 21 -14.63 -22.56 -18.50
N THR A 22 -15.04 -23.40 -17.55
CA THR A 22 -15.32 -23.00 -16.17
C THR A 22 -14.04 -22.58 -15.45
N VAL A 23 -12.99 -23.40 -15.53
CA VAL A 23 -11.67 -23.10 -14.95
C VAL A 23 -11.06 -21.85 -15.59
N LEU A 24 -11.18 -21.69 -16.91
CA LEU A 24 -10.73 -20.49 -17.60
C LEU A 24 -11.50 -19.25 -17.16
N THR A 25 -12.82 -19.35 -16.97
CA THR A 25 -13.64 -18.23 -16.46
C THR A 25 -13.23 -17.85 -15.05
N ILE A 26 -13.04 -18.84 -14.16
CA ILE A 26 -12.55 -18.60 -12.80
C ILE A 26 -11.15 -17.96 -12.83
N ALA A 27 -10.23 -18.51 -13.64
CA ALA A 27 -8.88 -17.97 -13.77
C ALA A 27 -8.87 -16.53 -14.32
N ALA A 28 -9.73 -16.23 -15.30
CA ALA A 28 -9.90 -14.88 -15.83
C ALA A 28 -10.44 -13.92 -14.76
N LEU A 29 -11.43 -14.34 -13.97
CA LEU A 29 -11.96 -13.54 -12.87
C LEU A 29 -10.92 -13.33 -11.76
N CYS A 30 -10.12 -14.36 -11.42
CA CYS A 30 -8.99 -14.23 -10.51
C CYS A 30 -7.95 -13.24 -11.05
N ALA A 31 -7.63 -13.29 -12.35
CA ALA A 31 -6.67 -12.38 -12.97
C ALA A 31 -7.18 -10.93 -12.97
N VAL A 32 -8.46 -10.72 -13.29
CA VAL A 32 -9.10 -9.40 -13.20
C VAL A 32 -9.10 -8.89 -11.77
N ALA A 33 -9.46 -9.72 -10.79
CA ALA A 33 -9.46 -9.34 -9.39
C ALA A 33 -8.05 -9.04 -8.85
N TYR A 34 -7.05 -9.82 -9.25
CA TYR A 34 -5.65 -9.56 -8.93
C TYR A 34 -5.19 -8.20 -9.47
N TYR A 35 -5.57 -7.88 -10.72
CA TYR A 35 -5.23 -6.61 -11.34
C TYR A 35 -5.96 -5.41 -10.69
N LEU A 36 -7.23 -5.59 -10.29
CA LEU A 36 -8.02 -4.53 -9.68
C LEU A 36 -7.62 -4.22 -8.22
N VAL A 37 -7.19 -5.23 -7.47
CA VAL A 37 -6.85 -5.07 -6.04
C VAL A 37 -5.39 -4.71 -5.82
N ASP A 38 -4.54 -4.95 -6.82
CA ASP A 38 -3.09 -4.75 -6.81
C ASP A 38 -2.45 -5.16 -5.46
N PRO A 39 -2.37 -6.46 -5.17
CA PRO A 39 -1.93 -6.94 -3.87
C PRO A 39 -0.41 -6.80 -3.65
N SER A 40 0.36 -6.40 -4.65
CA SER A 40 1.82 -6.36 -4.57
C SER A 40 2.30 -4.93 -4.40
N PRO A 41 2.73 -4.51 -3.18
CA PRO A 41 3.28 -3.18 -2.99
C PRO A 41 4.51 -2.93 -3.86
N PRO A 42 4.75 -1.68 -4.27
CA PRO A 42 5.98 -1.31 -4.95
C PRO A 42 7.18 -1.60 -4.05
N ARG A 43 8.28 -2.02 -4.67
CA ARG A 43 9.52 -2.40 -3.98
C ARG A 43 10.49 -1.25 -3.75
N SER A 44 10.16 -0.06 -4.25
CA SER A 44 10.95 1.14 -4.10
C SER A 44 10.05 2.30 -3.72
N VAL A 45 10.56 3.18 -2.86
CA VAL A 45 9.87 4.39 -2.43
C VAL A 45 10.91 5.49 -2.20
N THR A 46 10.57 6.73 -2.52
CA THR A 46 11.43 7.89 -2.30
C THR A 46 10.95 8.67 -1.09
N LEU A 47 11.83 8.88 -0.12
CA LEU A 47 11.56 9.57 1.15
C LEU A 47 12.30 10.91 1.18
N GLY A 48 11.55 12.02 1.21
CA GLY A 48 12.07 13.37 1.44
C GLY A 48 12.52 13.55 2.89
N THR A 49 13.79 13.91 3.08
CA THR A 49 14.42 14.06 4.40
C THR A 49 14.58 15.52 4.80
N GLY A 50 15.80 15.99 5.02
CA GLY A 50 16.09 17.35 5.44
C GLY A 50 17.55 17.69 5.16
N GLN A 51 18.02 18.77 5.78
CA GLN A 51 19.40 19.22 5.65
C GLN A 51 20.38 18.17 6.21
N GLU A 52 21.64 18.34 5.86
CA GLU A 52 22.72 17.51 6.41
C GLU A 52 22.83 17.65 7.93
N ASN A 53 23.09 16.53 8.61
CA ASN A 53 23.16 16.43 10.07
C ASN A 53 21.85 16.82 10.79
N SER A 54 20.72 16.79 10.07
CA SER A 54 19.40 17.02 10.66
C SER A 54 18.79 15.74 11.22
N ALA A 55 17.83 15.89 12.14
CA ALA A 55 17.04 14.77 12.64
C ALA A 55 16.34 14.00 11.50
N TYR A 56 15.83 14.69 10.47
CA TYR A 56 15.15 14.05 9.33
C TYR A 56 16.07 13.16 8.50
N GLU A 57 17.35 13.55 8.33
CA GLU A 57 18.33 12.71 7.64
C GLU A 57 18.58 11.42 8.42
N GLU A 58 18.82 11.53 9.73
CA GLU A 58 19.09 10.39 10.60
C GLU A 58 17.87 9.45 10.75
N PHE A 59 16.67 10.02 10.90
CA PHE A 59 15.45 9.21 10.89
C PHE A 59 15.22 8.57 9.52
N GLY A 60 15.46 9.28 8.42
CA GLY A 60 15.40 8.71 7.06
C GLY A 60 16.26 7.44 6.92
N LYS A 61 17.51 7.47 7.41
CA LYS A 61 18.40 6.30 7.44
C LYS A 61 17.80 5.15 8.27
N LYS A 62 17.18 5.43 9.42
CA LYS A 62 16.51 4.44 10.26
C LYS A 62 15.30 3.81 9.53
N TYR A 63 14.45 4.61 8.87
CA TYR A 63 13.34 4.10 8.06
C TYR A 63 13.83 3.22 6.92
N ALA A 64 14.86 3.66 6.17
CA ALA A 64 15.43 2.88 5.08
C ALA A 64 15.95 1.52 5.54
N ALA A 65 16.67 1.47 6.66
CA ALA A 65 17.17 0.24 7.24
C ALA A 65 16.05 -0.72 7.70
N ARG A 66 14.93 -0.19 8.21
CA ARG A 66 13.78 -1.00 8.66
C ARG A 66 12.99 -1.56 7.50
N LEU A 67 12.63 -0.72 6.54
CA LEU A 67 11.89 -1.15 5.35
C LEU A 67 12.72 -2.10 4.46
N GLY A 68 14.04 -1.94 4.45
CA GLY A 68 14.96 -2.86 3.79
C GLY A 68 14.83 -4.30 4.27
N LYS A 69 14.46 -4.54 5.53
CA LYS A 69 14.20 -5.90 6.07
C LYS A 69 13.02 -6.59 5.39
N HIS A 70 12.11 -5.83 4.80
CA HIS A 70 10.94 -6.32 4.06
C HIS A 70 11.17 -6.38 2.55
N GLY A 71 12.39 -6.07 2.08
CA GLY A 71 12.74 -6.02 0.66
C GLY A 71 12.26 -4.75 -0.05
N ILE A 72 11.99 -3.68 0.71
CA ILE A 72 11.61 -2.36 0.18
C ILE A 72 12.85 -1.45 0.19
N GLN A 73 13.25 -0.98 -0.99
CA GLN A 73 14.32 -0.01 -1.15
C GLN A 73 13.78 1.40 -0.90
N VAL A 74 14.31 2.08 0.12
CA VAL A 74 13.97 3.48 0.41
C VAL A 74 15.11 4.36 -0.10
N THR A 75 14.83 5.18 -1.11
CA THR A 75 15.76 6.20 -1.61
C THR A 75 15.56 7.48 -0.82
N LEU A 76 16.60 7.96 -0.14
CA LEU A 76 16.54 9.19 0.63
C LEU A 76 16.82 10.39 -0.29
N GLN A 77 15.88 11.32 -0.34
CA GLN A 77 16.01 12.56 -1.09
C GLN A 77 16.26 13.72 -0.12
N ARG A 78 17.48 14.28 -0.15
CA ARG A 78 17.83 15.48 0.61
C ARG A 78 16.94 16.65 0.20
N SER A 79 16.60 17.48 1.19
CA SER A 79 15.83 18.71 1.02
C SER A 79 16.27 19.77 2.01
N LEU A 80 15.73 20.99 1.89
CA LEU A 80 15.95 22.07 2.87
C LEU A 80 15.09 21.90 4.14
N GLY A 81 14.07 21.04 4.10
CA GLY A 81 13.13 20.76 5.19
C GLY A 81 11.67 20.77 4.73
N SER A 82 10.76 21.16 5.62
CA SER A 82 9.32 20.90 5.49
C SER A 82 8.65 21.53 4.26
N GLN A 83 8.97 22.79 3.92
CA GLN A 83 8.34 23.46 2.78
C GLN A 83 8.84 22.91 1.45
N ASP A 84 10.14 22.61 1.38
CA ASP A 84 10.77 21.96 0.23
C ASP A 84 10.23 20.54 0.03
N ASN A 85 10.04 19.79 1.13
CA ASN A 85 9.41 18.47 1.12
C ASN A 85 7.95 18.49 0.65
N LEU A 86 7.15 19.46 1.12
CA LEU A 86 5.79 19.63 0.62
C LEU A 86 5.77 19.92 -0.88
N GLN A 87 6.70 20.74 -1.38
CA GLN A 87 6.85 20.97 -2.81
C GLN A 87 7.22 19.68 -3.56
N HIS A 88 8.19 18.91 -3.06
CA HIS A 88 8.59 17.63 -3.65
C HIS A 88 7.47 16.60 -3.69
N LEU A 89 6.61 16.55 -2.65
CA LEU A 89 5.42 15.69 -2.62
C LEU A 89 4.43 16.10 -3.72
N ASN A 90 4.17 17.40 -3.87
CA ASN A 90 3.24 17.93 -4.87
C ASN A 90 3.73 17.71 -6.31
N GLU A 91 5.05 17.79 -6.52
CA GLU A 91 5.69 17.55 -7.82
C GLU A 91 5.87 16.06 -8.12
N GLY A 92 5.57 15.17 -7.16
CA GLY A 92 5.78 13.74 -7.29
C GLY A 92 7.25 13.32 -7.35
N LYS A 93 8.17 14.18 -6.89
CA LYS A 93 9.60 13.86 -6.75
C LYS A 93 9.87 12.89 -5.60
N VAL A 94 9.03 12.93 -4.58
CA VAL A 94 9.05 12.01 -3.44
C VAL A 94 7.66 11.45 -3.20
N ASP A 95 7.59 10.24 -2.66
CA ASP A 95 6.33 9.56 -2.34
C ASP A 95 5.87 9.89 -0.91
N ILE A 96 6.85 10.09 -0.03
CA ILE A 96 6.71 10.34 1.40
C ILE A 96 7.74 11.39 1.80
N ALA A 97 7.46 12.25 2.77
CA ALA A 97 8.43 13.17 3.33
C ALA A 97 8.14 13.53 4.78
N PHE A 98 9.17 13.96 5.51
CA PHE A 98 8.99 14.59 6.82
C PHE A 98 8.51 16.03 6.65
N VAL A 99 7.47 16.40 7.38
CA VAL A 99 6.88 17.74 7.33
C VAL A 99 6.51 18.18 8.74
N GLN A 100 6.98 19.35 9.12
CA GLN A 100 6.65 19.99 10.38
C GLN A 100 5.22 20.57 10.36
N SER A 101 4.49 20.46 11.47
CA SER A 101 3.23 21.17 11.69
C SER A 101 3.35 22.69 11.44
N GLY A 102 2.26 23.30 10.99
CA GLY A 102 2.20 24.72 10.58
C GLY A 102 2.77 25.03 9.20
N SER A 103 3.34 24.05 8.50
CA SER A 103 3.87 24.23 7.13
C SER A 103 2.74 24.38 6.10
N THR A 104 1.62 23.67 6.30
CA THR A 104 0.41 23.73 5.45
C THR A 104 -0.86 23.76 6.31
N GLU A 105 -2.02 23.85 5.65
CA GLU A 105 -3.35 23.80 6.27
C GLU A 105 -4.16 22.61 5.75
N GLN A 106 -5.12 22.13 6.53
CA GLN A 106 -5.93 20.95 6.19
C GLN A 106 -6.57 21.03 4.80
N ALA A 107 -7.19 22.16 4.46
CA ALA A 107 -7.86 22.34 3.18
C ALA A 107 -6.87 22.32 2.00
N GLU A 108 -5.66 22.83 2.19
CA GLU A 108 -4.62 22.81 1.17
C GLU A 108 -4.06 21.40 0.97
N ALA A 109 -3.78 20.69 2.08
CA ALA A 109 -3.32 19.31 2.05
C ALA A 109 -4.32 18.38 1.36
N GLN A 110 -5.63 18.53 1.65
CA GLN A 110 -6.69 17.78 0.98
C GLN A 110 -6.75 18.07 -0.52
N ARG A 111 -6.67 19.35 -0.93
CA ARG A 111 -6.65 19.71 -2.36
C ARG A 111 -5.45 19.11 -3.10
N LYS A 112 -4.33 18.92 -2.41
CA LYS A 112 -3.09 18.36 -2.94
C LYS A 112 -3.01 16.84 -2.83
N GLY A 113 -4.03 16.17 -2.29
CA GLY A 113 -4.03 14.72 -2.09
C GLY A 113 -2.92 14.27 -1.15
N LEU A 114 -2.72 14.97 -0.03
CA LEU A 114 -1.73 14.63 0.99
C LEU A 114 -2.40 13.99 2.21
N VAL A 115 -1.78 12.94 2.73
CA VAL A 115 -2.22 12.23 3.93
C VAL A 115 -1.09 12.08 4.94
N SER A 116 -1.43 12.15 6.22
CA SER A 116 -0.48 11.96 7.31
C SER A 116 -0.42 10.48 7.69
N ILE A 117 0.78 9.93 7.68
CA ILE A 117 1.06 8.62 8.30
C ILE A 117 1.04 8.77 9.82
N GLY A 118 1.43 9.93 10.33
CA GLY A 118 1.32 10.28 11.75
C GLY A 118 2.35 11.31 12.20
N SER A 119 2.06 11.92 13.34
CA SER A 119 3.02 12.72 14.10
C SER A 119 4.04 11.82 14.76
N LEU A 120 5.32 12.19 14.72
CA LEU A 120 6.44 11.32 15.06
C LEU A 120 7.21 11.77 16.30
N PHE A 121 7.48 13.06 16.44
CA PHE A 121 8.20 13.62 17.58
C PHE A 121 8.03 15.14 17.58
N THR A 122 8.20 15.75 18.74
CA THR A 122 8.26 17.21 18.87
C THR A 122 9.63 17.73 18.44
N GLU A 123 9.64 18.84 17.70
CA GLU A 123 10.85 19.51 17.23
C GLU A 123 10.95 20.88 17.91
N PRO A 124 11.66 20.99 19.03
CA PRO A 124 11.88 22.29 19.65
C PRO A 124 12.58 23.26 18.71
N VAL A 125 12.14 24.52 18.77
CA VAL A 125 12.83 25.64 18.15
C VAL A 125 13.98 26.05 19.08
N TRP A 126 15.20 25.83 18.61
CA TRP A 126 16.43 26.21 19.28
C TRP A 126 16.82 27.61 18.82
N LEU A 127 16.81 28.58 19.73
CA LEU A 127 17.44 29.89 19.52
C LEU A 127 18.69 29.94 20.39
N PHE A 128 19.85 29.74 19.75
CA PHE A 128 21.14 29.94 20.38
C PHE A 128 21.59 31.38 20.15
N LEU A 129 22.03 32.02 21.21
CA LEU A 129 22.58 33.37 21.20
C LEU A 129 24.01 33.32 21.74
N ARG A 130 24.87 34.23 21.31
CA ARG A 130 26.13 34.43 22.02
C ARG A 130 25.87 34.86 23.46
N GLU A 131 26.75 34.45 24.37
CA GLU A 131 26.57 34.67 25.81
C GLU A 131 26.61 36.15 26.21
N ASP A 132 27.31 37.00 25.43
CA ASP A 132 27.35 38.45 25.60
C ASP A 132 26.02 39.15 25.24
N ALA A 133 25.15 38.50 24.47
CA ALA A 133 23.85 39.05 24.09
C ALA A 133 22.90 39.07 25.29
N LYS A 134 22.55 40.25 25.82
CA LYS A 134 21.61 40.42 26.95
C LYS A 134 20.13 40.33 26.54
N VAL A 135 19.79 39.31 25.77
CA VAL A 135 18.42 39.05 25.29
C VAL A 135 17.71 38.09 26.25
N THR A 136 16.53 38.49 26.70
CA THR A 136 15.60 37.73 27.56
C THR A 136 14.17 37.73 27.01
N GLN A 137 13.89 38.59 26.02
CA GLN A 137 12.60 38.70 25.33
C GLN A 137 12.82 38.80 23.83
N ILE A 138 11.87 38.29 23.03
CA ILE A 138 11.96 38.31 21.56
C ILE A 138 12.05 39.75 21.02
N ALA A 139 11.39 40.71 21.66
CA ALA A 139 11.48 42.13 21.30
C ALA A 139 12.89 42.72 21.38
N GLN A 140 13.81 42.09 22.11
CA GLN A 140 15.20 42.52 22.26
C GLN A 140 16.11 41.98 21.14
N LEU A 141 15.57 41.22 20.17
CA LEU A 141 16.31 40.80 18.99
C LEU A 141 16.51 41.93 17.95
N LYS A 142 15.84 43.08 18.14
CA LYS A 142 15.98 44.24 17.25
C LYS A 142 17.44 44.70 17.20
N GLY A 143 17.95 44.91 15.99
CA GLY A 143 19.32 45.32 15.68
C GLY A 143 20.33 44.17 15.62
N LEU A 144 19.95 42.93 15.97
CA LEU A 144 20.85 41.78 15.93
C LEU A 144 20.88 41.10 14.56
N LYS A 145 21.96 40.35 14.30
CA LYS A 145 22.11 39.46 13.15
C LYS A 145 21.71 38.05 13.55
N ILE A 146 20.53 37.61 13.12
CA ILE A 146 19.98 36.30 13.48
C ILE A 146 19.81 35.46 12.22
N ASN A 147 20.41 34.27 12.17
CA ASN A 147 20.17 33.32 11.10
C ASN A 147 18.91 32.50 11.39
N LEU A 148 17.92 32.53 10.50
CA LEU A 148 16.66 31.79 10.65
C LEU A 148 16.61 30.49 9.84
N GLY A 149 17.68 30.20 9.08
CA GLY A 149 17.69 29.10 8.14
C GLY A 149 17.09 29.46 6.78
N PRO A 150 17.21 28.55 5.79
CA PRO A 150 16.63 28.74 4.47
C PRO A 150 15.09 28.70 4.52
N GLU A 151 14.41 29.40 3.61
CA GLU A 151 12.94 29.46 3.52
C GLU A 151 12.30 28.06 3.42
N GLY A 152 12.97 27.12 2.75
CA GLY A 152 12.51 25.74 2.59
C GLY A 152 12.41 24.93 3.89
N SER A 153 13.05 25.36 4.98
CA SER A 153 13.09 24.62 6.25
C SER A 153 11.80 24.69 7.07
N GLY A 154 10.96 25.70 6.85
CA GLY A 154 9.76 25.98 7.65
C GLY A 154 10.00 26.83 8.90
N VAL A 155 11.25 26.90 9.40
CA VAL A 155 11.62 27.72 10.57
C VAL A 155 11.42 29.22 10.35
N PRO A 156 11.82 29.82 9.22
CA PRO A 156 11.60 31.26 8.98
C PRO A 156 10.13 31.66 9.05
N LYS A 157 9.21 30.84 8.51
CA LYS A 157 7.76 31.10 8.56
C LYS A 157 7.24 31.08 9.99
N LEU A 158 7.67 30.12 10.80
CA LEU A 158 7.28 30.03 12.22
C LEU A 158 7.85 31.21 13.00
N PHE A 159 9.15 31.47 12.88
CA PHE A 159 9.82 32.47 13.70
C PHE A 159 9.38 33.90 13.36
N ARG A 160 9.03 34.20 12.10
CA ARG A 160 8.40 35.48 11.71
C ARG A 160 7.04 35.69 12.38
N GLN A 161 6.24 34.65 12.58
CA GLN A 161 4.99 34.76 13.34
C GLN A 161 5.26 35.05 14.82
N VAL A 162 6.30 34.44 15.40
CA VAL A 162 6.75 34.75 16.77
C VAL A 162 7.23 36.20 16.87
N LEU A 163 8.04 36.69 15.92
CA LEU A 163 8.47 38.09 15.85
C LEU A 163 7.29 39.05 15.76
N ALA A 164 6.32 38.77 14.87
CA ALA A 164 5.12 39.59 14.70
C ALA A 164 4.26 39.65 15.98
N LEU A 165 4.09 38.53 16.69
CA LEU A 165 3.37 38.51 17.98
C LEU A 165 4.04 39.38 19.06
N ASN A 166 5.33 39.70 18.89
CA ASN A 166 6.10 40.56 19.78
C ASN A 166 6.31 41.99 19.24
N GLY A 167 5.66 42.36 18.12
CA GLY A 167 5.84 43.68 17.51
C GLY A 167 7.25 43.92 16.96
N VAL A 168 7.92 42.86 16.52
CA VAL A 168 9.20 42.93 15.81
C VAL A 168 8.97 42.71 14.33
N GLU A 169 9.25 43.73 13.53
CA GLU A 169 9.16 43.62 12.08
C GLU A 169 10.42 42.95 11.51
N PRO A 170 10.34 42.23 10.38
CA PRO A 170 11.51 41.59 9.78
C PRO A 170 12.67 42.55 9.48
N GLY A 171 12.38 43.83 9.20
CA GLY A 171 13.38 44.87 8.98
C GLY A 171 14.04 45.41 10.26
N ASP A 172 13.53 45.06 11.44
CA ASP A 172 14.11 45.47 12.71
C ASP A 172 15.38 44.67 13.06
N LEU A 173 15.69 43.59 12.34
CA LEU A 173 16.85 42.74 12.56
C LEU A 173 17.46 42.31 11.21
N THR A 174 18.72 41.88 11.21
CA THR A 174 19.35 41.33 10.01
C THR A 174 19.14 39.82 9.98
N ILE A 175 18.35 39.33 9.01
CA ILE A 175 17.97 37.92 8.90
C ILE A 175 18.91 37.17 7.94
N GLY A 176 19.63 36.18 8.46
CA GLY A 176 20.40 35.22 7.67
C GLY A 176 19.54 34.03 7.20
N ALA A 177 19.94 33.41 6.08
CA ALA A 177 19.24 32.28 5.47
C ALA A 177 20.16 31.06 5.20
N LEU A 178 21.25 30.94 5.96
CA LEU A 178 22.20 29.84 5.84
C LEU A 178 21.62 28.54 6.40
N GLU A 179 21.96 27.41 5.78
CA GLU A 179 21.72 26.07 6.34
C GLU A 179 22.34 25.91 7.74
N ASN A 180 21.88 24.93 8.49
CA ASN A 180 22.20 24.76 9.92
C ASN A 180 23.72 24.69 10.17
N THR A 181 24.46 23.91 9.38
CA THR A 181 25.92 23.75 9.52
C THR A 181 26.68 25.06 9.24
N PRO A 182 26.58 25.69 8.05
CA PRO A 182 27.25 26.96 7.80
C PRO A 182 26.77 28.09 8.72
N GLY A 183 25.48 28.13 9.09
CA GLY A 183 24.96 29.09 10.06
C GLY A 183 25.58 28.92 11.45
N THR A 184 25.87 27.69 11.86
CA THR A 184 26.60 27.42 13.11
C THR A 184 28.04 27.87 13.05
N VAL A 185 28.70 27.68 11.91
CA VAL A 185 30.07 28.18 11.68
C VAL A 185 30.12 29.71 11.82
N GLU A 186 29.18 30.43 11.19
CA GLU A 186 29.08 31.90 11.35
C GLU A 186 28.83 32.33 12.80
N LEU A 187 28.04 31.57 13.56
CA LEU A 187 27.78 31.84 14.98
C LEU A 187 29.06 31.65 15.82
N LEU A 188 29.78 30.55 15.59
CA LEU A 188 31.04 30.24 16.27
C LEU A 188 32.11 31.29 16.00
N GLU A 189 32.14 31.84 14.78
CA GLU A 189 33.07 32.88 14.36
C GLU A 189 32.61 34.31 14.73
N GLY A 190 31.47 34.44 15.41
CA GLY A 190 30.95 35.73 15.89
C GLY A 190 30.44 36.66 14.77
N ARG A 191 30.20 36.13 13.56
CA ARG A 191 29.69 36.91 12.43
C ARG A 191 28.18 37.16 12.50
N ILE A 192 27.47 36.28 13.22
CA ILE A 192 26.07 36.46 13.62
C ILE A 192 25.94 36.45 15.14
N ASP A 193 24.86 37.04 15.65
CA ASP A 193 24.57 37.15 17.08
C ASP A 193 23.72 35.98 17.60
N GLY A 194 22.99 35.33 16.70
CA GLY A 194 22.16 34.17 17.04
C GLY A 194 21.80 33.30 15.85
N LEU A 195 21.42 32.06 16.16
CA LEU A 195 21.02 31.02 15.22
C LEU A 195 19.71 30.39 15.69
N VAL A 196 18.74 30.31 14.79
CA VAL A 196 17.45 29.65 14.99
C VAL A 196 17.34 28.46 14.07
N PHE A 197 17.01 27.30 14.63
CA PHE A 197 16.62 26.11 13.86
C PHE A 197 15.69 25.22 14.67
N SER A 198 14.95 24.35 13.99
CA SER A 198 14.06 23.35 14.60
C SER A 198 14.66 21.97 14.37
N SER A 199 14.80 21.17 15.43
CA SER A 199 15.36 19.83 15.34
C SER A 199 15.08 19.02 16.60
N GLY A 200 15.07 17.69 16.48
CA GLY A 200 15.09 16.78 17.62
C GLY A 200 16.33 16.99 18.51
N PRO A 201 16.23 16.74 19.83
CA PRO A 201 17.33 16.94 20.78
C PRO A 201 18.54 16.05 20.52
N ASP A 202 18.33 14.89 19.90
CA ASP A 202 19.37 13.92 19.56
C ASP A 202 20.23 14.34 18.36
N ALA A 203 19.88 15.42 17.67
CA ALA A 203 20.66 15.92 16.55
C ALA A 203 22.08 16.34 17.01
N PRO A 204 23.15 15.92 16.29
CA PRO A 204 24.52 16.22 16.68
C PRO A 204 24.80 17.71 16.90
N LEU A 205 24.19 18.57 16.09
CA LEU A 205 24.36 20.02 16.17
C LEU A 205 23.80 20.61 17.47
N VAL A 206 22.65 20.10 17.94
CA VAL A 206 22.03 20.51 19.21
C VAL A 206 22.91 20.11 20.37
N GLN A 207 23.36 18.85 20.38
CA GLN A 207 24.24 18.31 21.42
C GLN A 207 25.54 19.12 21.53
N MET A 208 26.13 19.47 20.38
CA MET A 208 27.34 20.29 20.32
C MET A 208 27.09 21.68 20.91
N LEU A 209 26.05 22.40 20.46
CA LEU A 209 25.78 23.78 20.89
C LEU A 209 25.37 23.87 22.37
N LEU A 210 24.65 22.89 22.92
CA LEU A 210 24.30 22.84 24.35
C LEU A 210 25.52 22.63 25.27
N GLN A 211 26.61 22.10 24.73
CA GLN A 211 27.84 21.81 25.48
C GLN A 211 28.98 22.79 25.20
N THR A 212 28.84 23.64 24.18
CA THR A 212 29.87 24.60 23.78
C THR A 212 29.77 25.87 24.64
N PRO A 213 30.82 26.24 25.38
CA PRO A 213 30.84 27.50 26.15
C PRO A 213 30.75 28.73 25.23
N GLY A 214 30.28 29.86 25.74
CA GLY A 214 30.17 31.12 24.98
C GLY A 214 28.83 31.30 24.24
N PHE A 215 27.93 30.32 24.35
CA PHE A 215 26.57 30.39 23.85
C PHE A 215 25.57 30.11 24.95
N LYS A 216 24.40 30.73 24.84
CA LYS A 216 23.26 30.48 25.71
C LYS A 216 22.05 30.10 24.89
N LEU A 217 21.27 29.18 25.42
CA LEU A 217 19.94 28.87 24.90
C LEU A 217 18.98 29.98 25.32
N PHE A 218 18.13 30.45 24.40
CA PHE A 218 17.07 31.38 24.74
C PHE A 218 15.89 30.65 25.40
N ASP A 219 15.44 31.17 26.53
CA ASP A 219 14.27 30.67 27.24
C ASP A 219 12.99 31.38 26.75
N PHE A 220 12.09 30.63 26.11
CA PHE A 220 10.78 31.14 25.70
C PHE A 220 9.85 31.16 26.91
N THR A 221 10.06 32.09 27.83
CA THR A 221 9.23 32.28 29.05
C THR A 221 7.72 32.40 28.76
N GLN A 222 7.36 32.81 27.54
CA GLN A 222 5.98 32.92 27.05
C GLN A 222 5.54 31.73 26.16
N ALA A 223 6.22 30.58 26.21
CA ALA A 223 5.95 29.39 25.39
C ALA A 223 4.48 28.96 25.43
N GLU A 224 3.87 28.96 26.61
CA GLU A 224 2.45 28.65 26.76
C GLU A 224 1.57 29.62 25.94
N ALA A 225 1.83 30.92 25.99
CA ALA A 225 1.08 31.91 25.23
C ALA A 225 1.24 31.71 23.70
N TYR A 226 2.45 31.37 23.24
CA TYR A 226 2.67 31.03 21.84
C TYR A 226 1.86 29.79 21.42
N SER A 227 1.83 28.73 22.22
CA SER A 227 1.04 27.53 21.90
C SER A 227 -0.46 27.80 21.77
N ARG A 228 -0.99 28.81 22.49
CA ARG A 228 -2.40 29.22 22.40
C ARG A 228 -2.68 30.11 21.19
N ARG A 229 -1.69 30.84 20.69
CA ARG A 229 -1.80 31.75 19.54
C ARG A 229 -1.45 31.07 18.22
N LEU A 230 -0.60 30.04 18.26
CA LEU A 230 -0.10 29.27 17.14
C LEU A 230 -0.50 27.80 17.34
N PRO A 231 -1.65 27.37 16.80
CA PRO A 231 -2.22 26.04 17.08
C PRO A 231 -1.33 24.85 16.69
N PHE A 232 -0.35 25.08 15.82
CA PHE A 232 0.60 24.09 15.34
C PHE A 232 1.84 23.95 16.22
N VAL A 233 1.96 24.74 17.29
CA VAL A 233 3.08 24.77 18.23
C VAL A 233 2.63 24.26 19.59
N SER A 234 3.44 23.40 20.21
CA SER A 234 3.29 22.97 21.59
C SER A 234 4.34 23.63 22.49
N HIS A 235 4.02 23.77 23.77
CA HIS A 235 5.00 24.13 24.79
C HIS A 235 5.68 22.86 25.30
N VAL A 236 7.02 22.84 25.28
CA VAL A 236 7.84 21.77 25.86
C VAL A 236 8.88 22.37 26.81
N VAL A 237 9.26 21.60 27.81
CA VAL A 237 10.29 21.99 28.78
C VAL A 237 11.51 21.11 28.56
N LEU A 238 12.69 21.72 28.44
CA LEU A 238 13.97 21.05 28.51
C LEU A 238 14.40 21.02 29.99
N PRO A 239 14.35 19.86 30.66
CA PRO A 239 14.62 19.80 32.09
C PRO A 239 16.09 20.07 32.42
N ARG A 240 16.33 20.67 33.58
CA ARG A 240 17.65 20.79 34.20
C ARG A 240 18.36 19.44 34.23
N GLY A 241 19.63 19.42 33.82
CA GLY A 241 20.48 18.23 33.84
C GLY A 241 20.21 17.21 32.73
N ILE A 242 19.23 17.41 31.84
CA ILE A 242 18.87 16.38 30.83
C ILE A 242 19.98 16.11 29.79
N VAL A 243 20.84 17.09 29.52
CA VAL A 243 21.95 16.96 28.56
C VAL A 243 23.09 16.18 29.20
N ASP A 244 23.47 16.56 30.42
CA ASP A 244 24.45 15.86 31.25
C ASP A 244 24.06 16.01 32.72
N VAL A 245 23.53 14.93 33.30
CA VAL A 245 23.05 14.90 34.69
C VAL A 245 24.21 15.08 35.67
N GLY A 246 25.39 14.56 35.34
CA GLY A 246 26.57 14.64 36.21
C GLY A 246 27.15 16.05 36.27
N ARG A 247 27.06 16.80 35.17
CA ARG A 247 27.49 18.21 35.09
C ARG A 247 26.37 19.22 35.34
N ASP A 248 25.14 18.74 35.56
CA ASP A 248 23.96 19.57 35.71
C ASP A 248 23.74 20.52 34.52
N LEU A 249 23.81 19.95 33.30
CA LEU A 249 23.60 20.68 32.06
C LEU A 249 22.25 20.29 31.42
N PRO A 250 21.39 21.24 31.05
CA PRO A 250 21.46 22.66 31.41
C PRO A 250 21.29 22.87 32.92
N ALA A 251 21.81 23.98 33.47
CA ALA A 251 21.74 24.30 34.90
C ALA A 251 20.36 24.75 35.41
N GLN A 252 19.40 24.89 34.50
CA GLN A 252 18.01 25.26 34.79
C GLN A 252 17.08 24.67 33.72
N ASP A 253 15.79 24.68 33.99
CA ASP A 253 14.77 24.35 33.00
C ASP A 253 14.71 25.44 31.92
N TYR A 254 14.49 25.05 30.67
CA TYR A 254 14.22 25.97 29.57
C TYR A 254 12.84 25.68 28.97
N HIS A 255 12.03 26.72 28.82
CA HIS A 255 10.77 26.67 28.10
C HIS A 255 11.03 26.86 26.62
N LEU A 256 10.55 25.92 25.81
CA LEU A 256 10.71 25.94 24.36
C LEU A 256 9.35 25.84 23.69
N ILE A 257 9.29 26.41 22.49
CA ILE A 257 8.19 26.18 21.56
C ILE A 257 8.59 25.06 20.61
N ALA A 258 7.71 24.10 20.41
CA ALA A 258 7.98 22.91 19.60
C ALA A 258 6.80 22.65 18.66
N PRO A 259 6.95 22.88 17.36
CA PRO A 259 6.13 22.18 16.37
C PRO A 259 6.35 20.66 16.44
N THR A 260 5.53 19.91 15.69
CA THR A 260 5.59 18.45 15.65
C THR A 260 5.98 17.98 14.25
N ALA A 261 6.97 17.10 14.16
CA ALA A 261 7.33 16.41 12.92
C ALA A 261 6.24 15.41 12.57
N THR A 262 5.78 15.42 11.32
CA THR A 262 4.81 14.48 10.78
C THR A 262 5.40 13.76 9.57
N LEU A 263 5.06 12.49 9.41
CA LEU A 263 5.38 11.78 8.17
C LEU A 263 4.19 11.91 7.22
N VAL A 264 4.41 12.54 6.07
CA VAL A 264 3.36 12.85 5.10
C VAL A 264 3.61 12.04 3.84
N ALA A 265 2.56 11.42 3.33
CA ALA A 265 2.56 10.70 2.07
C ALA A 265 1.57 11.32 1.09
N ARG A 266 1.74 10.99 -0.18
CA ARG A 266 0.68 11.19 -1.16
C ARG A 266 -0.46 10.20 -0.91
N GLU A 267 -1.69 10.60 -1.19
CA GLU A 267 -2.90 9.79 -1.00
C GLU A 267 -2.93 8.55 -1.90
N ASP A 268 -2.22 8.58 -3.03
CA ASP A 268 -2.07 7.45 -3.95
C ASP A 268 -0.95 6.47 -3.56
N LEU A 269 -0.24 6.70 -2.43
CA LEU A 269 0.74 5.75 -1.92
C LEU A 269 0.07 4.42 -1.60
N HIS A 270 0.70 3.32 -2.04
CA HIS A 270 0.17 1.98 -1.81
C HIS A 270 -0.06 1.71 -0.31
N PRO A 271 -1.29 1.35 0.13
CA PRO A 271 -1.62 1.24 1.56
C PRO A 271 -0.74 0.29 2.38
N ALA A 272 -0.22 -0.79 1.78
CA ALA A 272 0.71 -1.69 2.48
C ALA A 272 2.05 -1.04 2.83
N LEU A 273 2.48 -0.02 2.07
CA LEU A 273 3.63 0.80 2.44
C LEU A 273 3.28 1.70 3.63
N ILE A 274 2.08 2.30 3.65
CA ILE A 274 1.60 3.07 4.79
C ILE A 274 1.66 2.20 6.06
N ASP A 275 1.12 0.98 6.03
CA ASP A 275 1.19 0.05 7.17
C ASP A 275 2.63 -0.20 7.66
N LEU A 276 3.58 -0.41 6.74
CA LEU A 276 4.99 -0.61 7.09
C LEU A 276 5.62 0.64 7.69
N TYR A 277 5.32 1.82 7.14
CA TYR A 277 5.82 3.08 7.65
C TYR A 277 5.27 3.40 9.03
N VAL A 278 3.99 3.12 9.30
CA VAL A 278 3.40 3.30 10.64
C VAL A 278 4.05 2.35 11.65
N GLN A 279 4.31 1.10 11.27
CA GLN A 279 5.02 0.14 12.12
C GLN A 279 6.45 0.58 12.41
N ALA A 280 7.19 0.98 11.36
CA ALA A 280 8.53 1.53 11.52
C ALA A 280 8.50 2.78 12.41
N ALA A 281 7.50 3.66 12.25
CA ALA A 281 7.33 4.83 13.10
C ALA A 281 7.08 4.44 14.57
N SER A 282 6.27 3.40 14.82
CA SER A 282 6.03 2.88 16.17
C SER A 282 7.29 2.36 16.83
N GLU A 283 8.17 1.70 16.08
CA GLU A 283 9.44 1.18 16.60
C GLU A 283 10.47 2.28 16.81
N ILE A 284 10.53 3.28 15.91
CA ILE A 284 11.52 4.36 15.95
C ILE A 284 11.16 5.42 16.99
N HIS A 285 9.87 5.75 17.12
CA HIS A 285 9.40 6.90 17.91
C HIS A 285 8.58 6.51 19.15
N GLY A 286 8.25 5.23 19.35
CA GLY A 286 7.46 4.74 20.50
C GLY A 286 8.16 4.82 21.86
N GLY A 287 9.48 5.03 21.87
CA GLY A 287 10.28 5.13 23.09
C GLY A 287 10.15 6.49 23.79
N THR A 288 10.71 6.55 25.00
CA THR A 288 10.90 7.81 25.73
C THR A 288 11.97 8.67 25.06
N GLY A 289 11.76 9.99 25.04
CA GLY A 289 12.76 10.97 24.63
C GLY A 289 12.84 12.13 25.63
N TRP A 290 13.61 13.17 25.32
CA TRP A 290 13.75 14.32 26.24
C TRP A 290 12.45 15.10 26.42
N PHE A 291 11.63 15.18 25.37
CA PHE A 291 10.36 15.93 25.37
C PHE A 291 9.11 15.05 25.27
N GLN A 292 9.29 13.77 24.95
CA GLN A 292 8.17 12.86 24.69
C GLN A 292 8.15 11.69 25.66
N GLN A 293 6.95 11.31 26.09
CA GLN A 293 6.71 10.16 26.95
C GLN A 293 6.60 8.87 26.12
N GLN A 294 6.79 7.73 26.78
CA GLN A 294 6.63 6.43 26.14
C GLN A 294 5.23 6.28 25.54
N GLY A 295 5.16 5.85 24.28
CA GLY A 295 3.89 5.65 23.57
C GLY A 295 3.15 6.93 23.19
N GLN A 296 3.74 8.11 23.38
CA GLN A 296 3.14 9.38 22.92
C GLN A 296 3.12 9.50 21.39
N PHE A 297 4.15 8.95 20.74
CA PHE A 297 4.29 8.92 19.30
C PHE A 297 4.56 7.49 18.81
N PRO A 298 4.26 7.16 17.55
CA PRO A 298 3.54 8.00 16.59
C PRO A 298 2.06 8.17 16.95
N SER A 299 1.44 9.27 16.54
CA SER A 299 0.02 9.53 16.84
C SER A 299 -0.73 10.25 15.72
N ALA A 300 -2.05 10.13 15.73
CA ALA A 300 -2.97 10.86 14.84
C ALA A 300 -3.23 12.32 15.30
N ARG A 301 -2.60 12.78 16.39
CA ARG A 301 -2.77 14.14 16.94
C ARG A 301 -1.66 15.04 16.42
N TYR A 302 -1.78 16.36 16.61
CA TYR A 302 -0.73 17.34 16.30
C TYR A 302 -0.37 17.45 14.81
N THR A 303 -1.34 17.19 13.92
CA THR A 303 -1.20 17.37 12.47
C THR A 303 -2.43 18.06 11.90
N GLU A 304 -2.22 18.97 10.94
CA GLU A 304 -3.27 19.60 10.16
C GLU A 304 -3.68 18.74 8.95
N ILE A 305 -2.87 17.72 8.61
CA ILE A 305 -3.05 16.88 7.44
C ILE A 305 -3.93 15.68 7.82
N PRO A 306 -4.95 15.32 7.01
CA PRO A 306 -5.80 14.16 7.30
C PRO A 306 -4.98 12.88 7.45
N VAL A 307 -5.23 12.12 8.50
CA VAL A 307 -4.51 10.86 8.76
C VAL A 307 -4.98 9.78 7.78
N ALA A 308 -4.03 9.07 7.18
CA ALA A 308 -4.29 7.94 6.30
C ALA A 308 -5.14 6.89 7.02
N ARG A 309 -6.05 6.24 6.28
CA ARG A 309 -7.02 5.30 6.86
C ARG A 309 -6.33 4.11 7.55
N GLU A 310 -5.25 3.65 6.96
CA GLU A 310 -4.39 2.56 7.43
C GLU A 310 -3.68 2.94 8.72
N ALA A 311 -3.11 4.15 8.78
CA ALA A 311 -2.50 4.68 9.99
C ALA A 311 -3.52 4.84 11.12
N ALA A 312 -4.71 5.38 10.82
CA ALA A 312 -5.79 5.50 11.79
C ALA A 312 -6.23 4.13 12.35
N LYS A 313 -6.28 3.09 11.51
CA LYS A 313 -6.56 1.71 11.92
C LYS A 313 -5.47 1.18 12.84
N PHE A 314 -4.20 1.40 12.51
CA PHE A 314 -3.08 0.99 13.35
C PHE A 314 -3.12 1.64 14.73
N TYR A 315 -3.43 2.94 14.82
CA TYR A 315 -3.52 3.62 16.13
C TYR A 315 -4.65 3.11 17.01
N LYS A 316 -5.70 2.55 16.41
CA LYS A 316 -6.85 2.01 17.14
C LYS A 316 -6.66 0.54 17.52
N ASP A 317 -6.20 -0.28 16.57
CA ASP A 317 -6.24 -1.74 16.66
C ASP A 317 -4.83 -2.37 16.75
N GLY A 318 -3.76 -1.57 16.54
CA GLY A 318 -2.38 -2.01 16.47
C GLY A 318 -1.99 -2.66 15.14
N ALA A 319 -0.86 -3.39 15.16
CA ALA A 319 -0.37 -4.10 13.97
C ALA A 319 -1.38 -5.15 13.45
N PRO A 320 -1.53 -5.32 12.12
CA PRO A 320 -2.46 -6.27 11.53
C PRO A 320 -2.27 -7.69 12.07
N LEU A 321 -3.38 -8.37 12.40
CA LEU A 321 -3.36 -9.70 13.02
C LEU A 321 -2.57 -10.74 12.22
N LEU A 322 -2.70 -10.73 10.89
CA LEU A 322 -2.01 -11.70 10.03
C LEU A 322 -0.49 -11.55 10.11
N GLN A 323 0.03 -10.32 10.23
CA GLN A 323 1.47 -10.06 10.32
C GLN A 323 2.10 -10.62 11.60
N ARG A 324 1.30 -11.01 12.61
CA ARG A 324 1.80 -11.69 13.82
C ARG A 324 2.20 -13.15 13.56
N TYR A 325 1.66 -13.77 12.50
CA TYR A 325 1.85 -15.19 12.22
C TYR A 325 2.58 -15.48 10.90
N MET A 326 2.68 -14.50 10.00
CA MET A 326 3.29 -14.70 8.68
C MET A 326 4.09 -13.47 8.21
N SER A 327 4.89 -13.66 7.16
CA SER A 327 5.68 -12.59 6.56
C SER A 327 4.80 -11.48 5.98
N PHE A 328 5.36 -10.28 5.86
CA PHE A 328 4.68 -9.09 5.32
C PHE A 328 3.97 -9.35 3.99
N TRP A 329 4.66 -9.97 3.01
CA TRP A 329 4.10 -10.23 1.69
C TRP A 329 2.90 -11.17 1.72
N LEU A 330 2.96 -12.22 2.56
CA LEU A 330 1.87 -13.17 2.70
C LEU A 330 0.68 -12.54 3.42
N ALA A 331 0.95 -11.76 4.48
CA ALA A 331 -0.08 -11.05 5.23
C ALA A 331 -0.83 -10.04 4.37
N ASN A 332 -0.10 -9.21 3.61
CA ASN A 332 -0.72 -8.22 2.72
C ASN A 332 -1.52 -8.88 1.60
N PHE A 333 -1.01 -9.99 1.02
CA PHE A 333 -1.75 -10.75 0.01
C PHE A 333 -3.10 -11.23 0.55
N PHE A 334 -3.12 -11.88 1.72
CA PHE A 334 -4.37 -12.40 2.28
C PHE A 334 -5.32 -11.31 2.78
N ASP A 335 -4.83 -10.25 3.42
CA ASP A 335 -5.67 -9.15 3.91
C ASP A 335 -6.41 -8.47 2.75
N ARG A 336 -5.74 -8.30 1.61
CA ARG A 336 -6.33 -7.71 0.40
C ARG A 336 -7.20 -8.68 -0.40
N MET A 337 -6.80 -9.96 -0.46
CA MET A 337 -7.51 -10.95 -1.27
C MET A 337 -8.70 -11.58 -0.55
N TRP A 338 -8.91 -11.38 0.76
CA TRP A 338 -9.97 -12.08 1.48
C TRP A 338 -11.37 -11.85 0.88
N VAL A 339 -11.68 -10.62 0.47
CA VAL A 339 -12.97 -10.28 -0.19
C VAL A 339 -13.08 -10.99 -1.53
N VAL A 340 -12.00 -11.01 -2.30
CA VAL A 340 -11.93 -11.70 -3.60
C VAL A 340 -12.07 -13.21 -3.42
N VAL A 341 -11.42 -13.79 -2.42
CA VAL A 341 -11.50 -15.21 -2.08
C VAL A 341 -12.93 -15.59 -1.71
N VAL A 342 -13.62 -14.77 -0.90
CA VAL A 342 -15.03 -15.01 -0.55
C VAL A 342 -15.93 -14.88 -1.78
N ALA A 343 -15.74 -13.86 -2.63
CA ALA A 343 -16.51 -13.70 -3.85
C ALA A 343 -16.28 -14.85 -4.84
N LEU A 344 -15.04 -15.29 -5.01
CA LEU A 344 -14.69 -16.45 -5.83
C LEU A 344 -15.28 -17.74 -5.26
N ALA A 345 -15.21 -17.95 -3.95
CA ALA A 345 -15.82 -19.11 -3.30
C ALA A 345 -17.34 -19.14 -3.54
N ALA A 346 -18.01 -17.99 -3.42
CA ALA A 346 -19.44 -17.85 -3.72
C ALA A 346 -19.77 -18.18 -5.18
N LEU A 347 -18.87 -17.90 -6.12
CA LEU A 347 -19.03 -18.22 -7.55
C LEU A 347 -18.69 -19.68 -7.90
N VAL A 348 -17.70 -20.27 -7.22
CA VAL A 348 -17.30 -21.66 -7.41
C VAL A 348 -18.44 -22.61 -7.01
N LEU A 349 -19.23 -22.27 -5.98
CA LEU A 349 -20.37 -23.07 -5.54
C LEU A 349 -21.40 -23.36 -6.65
N PRO A 350 -21.99 -22.37 -7.37
CA PRO A 350 -22.90 -22.65 -8.47
C PRO A 350 -22.19 -23.31 -9.67
N LEU A 351 -20.96 -22.90 -9.99
CA LEU A 351 -20.20 -23.51 -11.10
C LEU A 351 -19.94 -25.00 -10.86
N SER A 352 -19.66 -25.40 -9.62
CA SER A 352 -19.49 -26.81 -9.25
C SER A 352 -20.74 -27.66 -9.53
N LYS A 353 -21.94 -27.04 -9.52
CA LYS A 353 -23.20 -27.72 -9.87
C LYS A 353 -23.44 -27.81 -11.37
N VAL A 354 -22.81 -26.95 -12.18
CA VAL A 354 -23.00 -26.89 -13.63
C VAL A 354 -22.06 -27.85 -14.39
N VAL A 355 -20.86 -28.10 -13.87
CA VAL A 355 -19.88 -29.00 -14.51
C VAL A 355 -20.39 -30.45 -14.65
N PRO A 356 -20.96 -31.10 -13.61
CA PRO A 356 -21.47 -32.46 -13.73
C PRO A 356 -22.55 -32.66 -14.82
N PRO A 357 -23.64 -31.87 -14.89
CA PRO A 357 -24.66 -32.05 -15.93
C PRO A 357 -24.14 -31.73 -17.34
N LEU A 358 -23.26 -30.75 -17.50
CA LEU A 358 -22.62 -30.47 -18.80
C LEU A 358 -21.76 -31.63 -19.29
N TYR A 359 -21.01 -32.28 -18.40
CA TYR A 359 -20.24 -33.47 -18.71
C TYR A 359 -21.14 -34.62 -19.19
N VAL A 360 -22.24 -34.89 -18.47
CA VAL A 360 -23.23 -35.90 -18.87
C VAL A 360 -23.86 -35.56 -20.21
N TRP A 361 -24.30 -34.32 -20.41
CA TRP A 361 -24.91 -33.86 -21.65
C TRP A 361 -23.95 -34.02 -22.84
N ARG A 362 -22.68 -33.66 -22.68
CA ARG A 362 -21.67 -33.79 -23.74
C ARG A 362 -21.45 -35.24 -24.15
N ILE A 363 -21.36 -36.15 -23.18
CA ILE A 363 -21.22 -37.59 -23.45
C ILE A 363 -22.46 -38.14 -24.14
N ARG A 364 -23.66 -37.84 -23.60
CA ARG A 364 -24.93 -38.31 -24.18
C ARG A 364 -25.18 -37.76 -25.59
N SER A 365 -24.80 -36.50 -25.85
CA SER A 365 -24.94 -35.87 -27.17
C SER A 365 -24.18 -36.62 -28.27
N ARG A 366 -23.07 -37.30 -27.95
CA ARG A 366 -22.37 -38.16 -28.93
C ARG A 366 -23.23 -39.32 -29.37
N VAL A 367 -23.97 -39.94 -28.46
CA VAL A 367 -24.89 -41.05 -28.75
C VAL A 367 -26.13 -40.55 -29.48
N TYR A 368 -26.72 -39.43 -29.03
CA TYR A 368 -27.95 -38.88 -29.63
C TYR A 368 -27.79 -38.42 -31.08
N ARG A 369 -26.60 -37.95 -31.48
CA ARG A 369 -26.33 -37.62 -32.90
C ARG A 369 -26.56 -38.81 -33.83
N TRP A 370 -26.21 -40.01 -33.41
CA TRP A 370 -26.41 -41.24 -34.17
C TRP A 370 -27.85 -41.74 -34.13
N TYR A 371 -28.56 -41.54 -33.02
CA TYR A 371 -30.02 -41.74 -32.99
C TYR A 371 -30.73 -40.85 -34.01
N GLY A 372 -30.27 -39.61 -34.22
CA GLY A 372 -30.79 -38.73 -35.26
C GLY A 372 -30.61 -39.31 -36.67
N GLN A 373 -29.42 -39.86 -36.96
CA GLN A 373 -29.16 -40.52 -38.25
C GLN A 373 -29.98 -41.81 -38.42
N LEU A 374 -30.14 -42.60 -37.35
CA LEU A 374 -31.00 -43.78 -37.38
C LEU A 374 -32.46 -43.40 -37.68
N ARG A 375 -32.95 -42.31 -37.10
CA ARG A 375 -34.31 -41.80 -37.36
C ARG A 375 -34.48 -41.34 -38.80
N THR A 376 -33.45 -40.75 -39.42
CA THR A 376 -33.52 -40.41 -40.86
C THR A 376 -33.67 -41.66 -41.72
N VAL A 377 -33.00 -42.76 -41.37
CA VAL A 377 -33.15 -44.06 -42.05
C VAL A 377 -34.56 -44.63 -41.87
N GLU A 378 -35.13 -44.53 -40.67
CA GLU A 378 -36.52 -44.96 -40.43
C GLU A 378 -37.54 -44.12 -41.23
N GLN A 379 -37.33 -42.80 -41.30
CA GLN A 379 -38.22 -41.91 -42.04
C GLN A 379 -38.11 -42.11 -43.56
N GLU A 380 -36.90 -42.36 -44.08
CA GLU A 380 -36.67 -42.76 -45.48
C GLU A 380 -37.33 -44.12 -45.79
N LEU A 381 -37.36 -45.05 -44.83
CA LEU A 381 -38.08 -46.32 -44.97
C LEU A 381 -39.60 -46.15 -45.00
N GLU A 382 -40.17 -45.26 -44.17
CA GLU A 382 -41.62 -45.02 -44.08
C GLU A 382 -42.17 -44.26 -45.29
N THR A 383 -41.36 -43.37 -45.88
CA THR A 383 -41.72 -42.58 -47.08
C THR A 383 -41.54 -43.35 -48.38
N ALA A 384 -40.80 -44.46 -48.38
CA ALA A 384 -40.57 -45.30 -49.56
C ALA A 384 -41.85 -46.09 -49.96
N GLN A 385 -42.60 -45.57 -50.93
CA GLN A 385 -43.76 -46.23 -51.54
C GLN A 385 -43.58 -46.42 -53.06
N GLY A 386 -44.11 -47.53 -53.60
CA GLY A 386 -44.07 -47.85 -55.03
C GLY A 386 -42.92 -48.79 -55.47
N PRO A 387 -42.75 -48.99 -56.79
CA PRO A 387 -41.85 -50.03 -57.36
C PRO A 387 -40.35 -49.82 -57.13
N GLN A 388 -39.93 -48.68 -56.57
CA GLN A 388 -38.53 -48.38 -56.20
C GLN A 388 -38.17 -48.78 -54.76
N ARG A 389 -39.13 -49.30 -53.97
CA ARG A 389 -38.95 -49.64 -52.55
C ARG A 389 -37.81 -50.63 -52.29
N ALA A 390 -37.62 -51.61 -53.15
CA ALA A 390 -36.54 -52.61 -53.02
C ALA A 390 -35.14 -51.99 -53.19
N GLN A 391 -34.97 -51.03 -54.10
CA GLN A 391 -33.70 -50.33 -54.31
C GLN A 391 -33.38 -49.38 -53.14
N VAL A 392 -34.39 -48.68 -52.63
CA VAL A 392 -34.24 -47.81 -51.45
C VAL A 392 -33.83 -48.63 -50.22
N CYS A 393 -34.47 -49.78 -49.99
CA CYS A 393 -34.12 -50.63 -48.85
C CYS A 393 -32.69 -51.19 -48.92
N ALA A 394 -32.19 -51.53 -50.11
CA ALA A 394 -30.79 -51.95 -50.28
C ALA A 394 -29.80 -50.82 -49.94
N GLY A 395 -30.11 -49.58 -50.32
CA GLY A 395 -29.33 -48.39 -49.94
C GLY A 395 -29.37 -48.12 -48.43
N LEU A 396 -30.53 -48.29 -47.79
CA LEU A 396 -30.70 -48.11 -46.34
C LEU A 396 -29.91 -49.15 -45.53
N LEU A 397 -29.84 -50.41 -45.99
CA LEU A 397 -29.03 -51.45 -45.34
C LEU A 397 -27.54 -51.11 -45.35
N LYS A 398 -27.02 -50.64 -46.49
CA LYS A 398 -25.62 -50.19 -46.58
C LYS A 398 -25.34 -49.00 -45.64
N ARG A 399 -26.26 -48.04 -45.57
CA ARG A 399 -26.15 -46.89 -44.65
C ARG A 399 -26.22 -47.30 -43.18
N LEU A 400 -27.02 -48.33 -42.84
CA LEU A 400 -27.06 -48.91 -41.50
C LEU A 400 -25.75 -49.61 -41.12
N ASP A 401 -25.11 -50.30 -42.06
CA ASP A 401 -23.79 -50.93 -41.85
C ASP A 401 -22.71 -49.87 -41.60
N GLU A 402 -22.71 -48.78 -42.38
CA GLU A 402 -21.81 -47.63 -42.17
C GLU A 402 -22.04 -46.95 -40.80
N ILE A 403 -23.31 -46.78 -40.40
CA ILE A 403 -23.66 -46.24 -39.08
C ILE A 403 -23.18 -47.17 -37.96
N GLU A 404 -23.37 -48.49 -38.09
CA GLU A 404 -22.92 -49.45 -37.08
C GLU A 404 -21.40 -49.46 -36.93
N GLU A 405 -20.65 -49.46 -38.04
CA GLU A 405 -19.19 -49.42 -38.03
C GLU A 405 -18.68 -48.16 -37.35
N MET A 406 -19.26 -47.01 -37.66
CA MET A 406 -18.93 -45.73 -37.03
C MET A 406 -19.28 -45.69 -35.54
N VAL A 407 -20.44 -46.25 -35.15
CA VAL A 407 -20.86 -46.35 -33.74
C VAL A 407 -19.95 -47.28 -32.94
N ASN A 408 -19.43 -48.34 -33.56
CA ASN A 408 -18.52 -49.29 -32.91
C ASN A 408 -17.15 -48.70 -32.58
N GLN A 409 -16.75 -47.63 -33.26
CA GLN A 409 -15.50 -46.91 -32.97
C GLN A 409 -15.66 -45.90 -31.82
N ILE A 410 -16.88 -45.63 -31.36
CA ILE A 410 -17.14 -44.67 -30.27
C ILE A 410 -16.78 -45.30 -28.93
N SER A 411 -15.84 -44.68 -28.23
CA SER A 411 -15.47 -45.06 -26.86
C SER A 411 -16.17 -44.16 -25.85
N ILE A 412 -16.95 -44.74 -24.93
CA ILE A 412 -17.70 -44.05 -23.88
C ILE A 412 -17.32 -44.62 -22.50
N PRO A 413 -17.25 -43.81 -21.43
CA PRO A 413 -17.02 -44.33 -20.08
C PRO A 413 -18.10 -45.34 -19.65
N LEU A 414 -17.72 -46.32 -18.81
CA LEU A 414 -18.60 -47.40 -18.33
C LEU A 414 -19.92 -46.90 -17.73
N ALA A 415 -19.89 -45.78 -17.00
CA ALA A 415 -21.09 -45.17 -16.40
C ALA A 415 -22.16 -44.71 -17.41
N PHE A 416 -21.83 -44.65 -18.70
CA PHE A 416 -22.76 -44.27 -19.78
C PHE A 416 -22.87 -45.35 -20.87
N ALA A 417 -22.38 -46.56 -20.62
CA ALA A 417 -22.34 -47.63 -21.61
C ALA A 417 -23.75 -48.09 -22.04
N ASP A 418 -24.74 -48.02 -21.15
CA ASP A 418 -26.14 -48.40 -21.43
C ASP A 418 -26.71 -47.67 -22.66
N GLY A 419 -26.40 -46.39 -22.83
CA GLY A 419 -26.86 -45.61 -23.98
C GLY A 419 -26.29 -46.09 -25.32
N LEU A 420 -25.05 -46.57 -25.32
CA LEU A 420 -24.39 -47.11 -26.52
C LEU A 420 -24.93 -48.51 -26.86
N TYR A 421 -25.12 -49.37 -25.86
CA TYR A 421 -25.71 -50.68 -26.05
C TYR A 421 -27.17 -50.59 -26.54
N GLY A 422 -27.95 -49.65 -25.98
CA GLY A 422 -29.29 -49.34 -26.47
C GLY A 422 -29.29 -48.94 -27.94
N LEU A 423 -28.40 -48.03 -28.36
CA LEU A 423 -28.30 -47.59 -29.76
C LEU A 423 -28.00 -48.77 -30.70
N ARG A 424 -27.07 -49.64 -30.33
CA ARG A 424 -26.76 -50.85 -31.11
C ARG A 424 -27.95 -51.79 -31.24
N SER A 425 -28.71 -51.97 -30.16
CA SER A 425 -29.95 -52.76 -30.18
C SER A 425 -30.97 -52.16 -31.15
N HIS A 426 -31.17 -50.84 -31.11
CA HIS A 426 -32.08 -50.15 -32.03
C HIS A 426 -31.63 -50.21 -33.50
N ILE A 427 -30.33 -50.09 -33.79
CA ILE A 427 -29.79 -50.28 -35.15
C ILE A 427 -30.16 -51.66 -35.68
N ASN A 428 -29.99 -52.71 -34.86
CA ASN A 428 -30.37 -54.08 -35.24
C ASN A 428 -31.87 -54.25 -35.43
N PHE A 429 -32.69 -53.62 -34.58
CA PHE A 429 -34.14 -53.63 -34.72
C PHE A 429 -34.59 -52.97 -36.04
N VAL A 430 -34.07 -51.80 -36.38
CA VAL A 430 -34.37 -51.10 -37.65
C VAL A 430 -33.88 -51.91 -38.85
N ARG A 431 -32.68 -52.48 -38.77
CA ARG A 431 -32.16 -53.39 -39.79
C ARG A 431 -33.10 -54.56 -40.05
N GLN A 432 -33.67 -55.14 -39.00
CA GLN A 432 -34.62 -56.24 -39.14
C GLN A 432 -35.96 -55.77 -39.75
N ARG A 433 -36.44 -54.58 -39.40
CA ARG A 433 -37.61 -53.96 -40.07
C ARG A 433 -37.36 -53.71 -41.56
N VAL A 434 -36.18 -53.20 -41.94
CA VAL A 434 -35.81 -52.99 -43.35
C VAL A 434 -35.73 -54.32 -44.10
N LYS A 435 -35.12 -55.36 -43.51
CA LYS A 435 -35.07 -56.71 -44.12
C LYS A 435 -36.46 -57.31 -44.31
N ASN A 436 -37.34 -57.17 -43.32
CA ASN A 436 -38.72 -57.65 -43.40
C ASN A 436 -39.60 -56.84 -44.37
N ALA A 437 -39.20 -55.62 -44.73
CA ALA A 437 -39.91 -54.80 -45.73
C ALA A 437 -39.45 -55.09 -47.17
N VAL A 438 -38.37 -55.87 -47.34
CA VAL A 438 -37.83 -56.34 -48.63
C VAL A 438 -38.28 -57.76 -48.95
N ALA A 439 -38.50 -58.58 -47.92
CA ALA A 439 -39.14 -59.89 -48.01
C ALA A 439 -40.64 -59.75 -48.32
#